data_AF-A0A1I2FGY6-F1
#
_entry.id   AF-A0A1I2FGY6-F1
#
_cell.length_a   1.000
_cell.length_b   1.000
_cell.length_c   1.000
_cell.angle_alpha   90.00
_cell.angle_beta   90.00
_cell.angle_gamma   90.00
#
_symmetry.space_group_name_H-M   'P 1'
#
loop_
_entity.id
_entity.type
_entity.pdbx_description
1 polymer ?
#
loop_
_entity_poly.entity_id
_entity_poly.type
_entity_poly.pdbx_seq_one_letter_code
_entity_poly.pdbx_strand_id
1 'polypeptide(L)'
;MPLPSCNIGAKDGVTFRSLIQNIDTRTPEGRRWYIHAASDAEYERAVISRRTREQMAAAKRRGKKFGRPRKLSKAQVSWARKMLQRKNSKTKMQIAQELKVCVRTLTRALACI
;
A
#
# COMPACT_ATOMS: atom_id res chain seq x y z
N MET A 1 -27.69 -4.48 -6.39
CA MET A 1 -26.24 -4.67 -6.14
C MET A 1 -25.67 -5.30 -7.41
N PRO A 2 -24.83 -4.61 -8.20
CA PRO A 2 -24.29 -5.20 -9.42
C PRO A 2 -23.30 -6.30 -9.03
N LEU A 3 -23.51 -7.50 -9.56
CA LEU A 3 -22.59 -8.63 -9.39
C LEU A 3 -21.20 -8.24 -9.94
N PRO A 4 -20.12 -8.76 -9.35
CA PRO A 4 -18.78 -8.48 -9.81
C PRO A 4 -18.60 -8.89 -11.26
N SER A 5 -18.13 -7.95 -12.07
CA SER A 5 -17.97 -8.07 -13.52
C SER A 5 -16.76 -8.93 -13.89
N CYS A 6 -16.69 -10.17 -13.41
CA CYS A 6 -15.82 -11.16 -14.02
C CYS A 6 -16.49 -11.67 -15.30
N ASN A 7 -16.62 -10.77 -16.29
CA ASN A 7 -17.16 -11.07 -17.60
C ASN A 7 -16.02 -11.52 -18.51
N ILE A 8 -15.32 -12.60 -18.16
CA ILE A 8 -14.46 -13.30 -19.13
C ILE A 8 -15.42 -13.91 -20.16
N GLY A 9 -15.67 -13.17 -21.25
CA GLY A 9 -16.38 -13.69 -22.41
C GLY A 9 -17.63 -12.95 -22.87
N ALA A 10 -18.35 -12.26 -21.98
CA ALA A 10 -19.62 -11.64 -22.35
C ALA A 10 -19.48 -10.40 -23.25
N LYS A 11 -18.32 -9.72 -23.22
CA LYS A 11 -18.10 -8.50 -24.01
C LYS A 11 -17.50 -8.74 -25.40
N ASP A 12 -16.80 -9.87 -25.59
CA ASP A 12 -16.03 -10.16 -26.82
C ASP A 12 -16.40 -11.52 -27.47
N GLY A 13 -17.41 -12.24 -26.97
CA GLY A 13 -17.81 -13.55 -27.50
C GLY A 13 -16.84 -14.69 -27.19
N VAL A 14 -15.91 -14.49 -26.25
CA VAL A 14 -14.90 -15.48 -25.86
C VAL A 14 -15.46 -16.47 -24.84
N THR A 15 -15.11 -17.75 -24.93
CA THR A 15 -15.56 -18.78 -23.97
C THR A 15 -14.40 -19.28 -23.13
N PHE A 16 -14.60 -19.44 -21.82
CA PHE A 16 -13.63 -20.02 -20.91
C PHE A 16 -13.88 -21.53 -20.71
N ARG A 17 -12.83 -22.33 -20.91
CA ARG A 17 -12.83 -23.76 -20.59
C ARG A 17 -11.60 -24.11 -19.77
N SER A 18 -11.80 -24.61 -18.56
CA SER A 18 -10.74 -25.17 -17.72
C SER A 18 -10.60 -26.66 -18.00
N LEU A 19 -9.41 -27.10 -18.41
CA LEU A 19 -9.13 -28.52 -18.72
C LEU A 19 -8.99 -29.36 -17.44
N ILE A 20 -8.44 -28.78 -16.37
CA ILE A 20 -8.16 -29.49 -15.12
C ILE A 20 -9.43 -29.63 -14.28
N GLN A 21 -10.18 -28.53 -14.16
CA GLN A 21 -11.40 -28.48 -13.33
C GLN A 21 -12.65 -28.88 -14.12
N ASN A 22 -12.50 -29.18 -15.42
CA ASN A 22 -13.58 -29.50 -16.35
C ASN A 22 -14.75 -28.49 -16.36
N ILE A 23 -14.44 -27.20 -16.14
CA ILE A 23 -15.45 -26.13 -16.16
C ILE A 23 -15.53 -25.59 -17.58
N ASP A 24 -16.68 -25.73 -18.23
CA ASP A 24 -16.97 -25.15 -19.55
C ASP A 24 -18.08 -24.09 -19.45
N THR A 25 -17.73 -22.83 -19.66
CA THR A 25 -18.69 -21.71 -19.62
C THR A 25 -19.66 -21.67 -20.80
N ARG A 26 -19.56 -22.60 -21.76
CA ARG A 26 -20.56 -22.81 -22.82
C ARG A 26 -21.81 -23.51 -22.29
N THR A 27 -21.67 -24.32 -21.24
CA THR A 27 -22.79 -25.05 -20.64
C THR A 27 -23.46 -24.21 -19.54
N PRO A 28 -24.77 -24.36 -19.30
CA PRO A 28 -25.43 -23.68 -18.18
C PRO A 28 -24.84 -24.09 -16.82
N GLU A 29 -24.37 -25.34 -16.71
CA GLU A 29 -23.73 -25.85 -15.49
C GLU A 29 -22.36 -25.21 -15.24
N GLY A 30 -21.50 -25.13 -16.25
CA GLY A 30 -20.19 -24.50 -16.09
C GLY A 30 -20.27 -22.98 -15.87
N ARG A 31 -21.30 -22.31 -16.40
CA ARG A 31 -21.59 -20.90 -16.05
C ARG A 31 -21.97 -20.73 -14.58
N ARG A 32 -22.80 -21.62 -14.02
CA ARG A 32 -23.16 -21.59 -12.60
C ARG A 32 -21.92 -21.78 -11.73
N TRP A 33 -21.11 -22.79 -12.03
CA TRP A 33 -19.87 -23.05 -11.29
C TRP A 33 -18.88 -21.89 -11.37
N TYR A 34 -18.75 -21.28 -12.55
CA TYR A 34 -17.93 -20.10 -12.72
C TYR A 34 -18.40 -18.91 -11.86
N ILE A 35 -19.70 -18.65 -11.78
CA ILE A 35 -20.26 -17.59 -10.92
C ILE A 35 -20.01 -17.90 -9.44
N HIS A 36 -20.17 -19.16 -9.01
CA HIS A 36 -19.89 -19.57 -7.64
C HIS A 36 -18.41 -19.36 -7.29
N ALA A 37 -17.50 -19.85 -8.14
CA ALA A 37 -16.07 -19.67 -7.96
C ALA A 37 -15.67 -18.18 -7.93
N ALA A 38 -16.31 -17.34 -8.76
CA ALA A 38 -16.10 -15.89 -8.70
C ALA A 38 -16.56 -15.30 -7.36
N SER A 39 -17.74 -15.68 -6.88
CA SER A 39 -18.27 -15.26 -5.58
C SER A 39 -17.35 -15.67 -4.43
N ASP A 40 -16.83 -16.90 -4.45
CA ASP A 40 -15.92 -17.41 -3.43
C ASP A 40 -14.59 -16.63 -3.45
N ALA A 41 -14.05 -16.36 -4.64
CA ALA A 41 -12.82 -15.58 -4.80
C ALA A 41 -12.97 -14.15 -4.23
N GLU A 42 -14.14 -13.53 -4.39
CA GLU A 42 -14.42 -12.22 -3.79
C GLU A 42 -14.50 -12.30 -2.27
N TYR A 43 -15.18 -13.31 -1.76
CA TYR A 43 -15.29 -13.55 -0.32
C TYR A 43 -13.91 -13.77 0.32
N GLU A 44 -13.08 -14.63 -0.26
CA GLU A 44 -11.72 -14.87 0.22
C GLU A 44 -10.88 -13.60 0.22
N ARG A 45 -10.93 -12.82 -0.87
CA ARG A 45 -10.24 -11.52 -0.95
C ARG A 45 -10.68 -10.57 0.17
N ALA A 46 -11.98 -10.52 0.45
CA ALA A 46 -12.52 -9.71 1.54
C ALA A 46 -12.06 -10.20 2.92
N VAL A 47 -12.04 -11.52 3.14
CA VAL A 47 -11.56 -12.15 4.39
C VAL A 47 -10.08 -11.88 4.64
N ILE A 48 -9.22 -12.05 3.62
CA ILE A 48 -7.79 -11.75 3.72
C ILE A 48 -7.59 -10.28 4.09
N SER A 49 -8.29 -9.38 3.39
CA SER A 49 -8.21 -7.95 3.64
C SER A 49 -8.67 -7.59 5.06
N ARG A 50 -9.76 -8.17 5.54
CA ARG A 50 -10.25 -7.99 6.92
C ARG A 50 -9.21 -8.41 7.94
N ARG A 51 -8.62 -9.61 7.78
CA ARG A 51 -7.58 -10.11 8.70
C ARG A 51 -6.37 -9.19 8.73
N THR A 52 -5.88 -8.70 7.58
CA THR A 52 -4.74 -7.76 7.56
C THR A 52 -5.06 -6.47 8.32
N ARG A 53 -6.28 -5.93 8.18
CA ARG A 53 -6.71 -4.73 8.91
C ARG A 53 -6.75 -4.95 10.42
N GLU A 54 -7.30 -6.08 10.87
CA GLU A 54 -7.34 -6.46 12.29
C GLU A 54 -5.92 -6.57 12.87
N GLN A 55 -5.01 -7.22 12.14
CA GLN A 55 -3.61 -7.35 12.54
C GLN A 55 -2.89 -6.00 12.58
N MET A 56 -3.11 -5.13 11.58
CA MET A 56 -2.57 -3.76 11.59
C MET A 56 -3.09 -2.95 12.77
N ALA A 57 -4.39 -3.07 13.11
CA ALA A 57 -4.98 -2.41 14.27
C ALA A 57 -4.37 -2.92 15.59
N ALA A 58 -4.16 -4.24 15.72
CA ALA A 58 -3.49 -4.82 16.89
C ALA A 58 -2.04 -4.35 17.02
N ALA A 59 -1.28 -4.32 15.93
CA ALA A 59 0.09 -3.81 15.91
C ALA A 59 0.17 -2.30 16.21
N LYS A 60 -0.81 -1.52 15.74
CA LYS A 60 -0.93 -0.09 16.06
C LYS A 60 -1.20 0.13 17.55
N ARG A 61 -2.06 -0.69 18.18
CA ARG A 61 -2.29 -0.69 19.63
C ARG A 61 -1.01 -1.00 20.42
N ARG A 62 -0.17 -1.90 19.91
CA ARG A 62 1.18 -2.20 20.47
C ARG A 62 2.21 -1.10 20.20
N GLY A 63 1.86 0.00 19.54
CA GLY A 63 2.76 1.12 19.26
C GLY A 63 3.69 0.94 18.05
N LYS A 64 3.46 -0.08 17.21
CA LYS A 64 4.26 -0.25 15.98
C LYS A 64 3.98 0.89 15.01
N LYS A 65 5.03 1.61 14.60
CA LYS A 65 4.94 2.63 13.56
C LYS A 65 4.97 1.98 12.18
N PHE A 66 3.91 2.19 11.41
CA PHE A 66 3.79 1.76 10.02
C PHE A 66 4.27 2.87 9.07
N GLY A 67 4.71 2.47 7.87
CA GLY A 67 5.18 3.38 6.83
C GLY A 67 6.70 3.50 6.74
N ARG A 68 7.16 4.32 5.79
CA ARG A 68 8.59 4.49 5.50
C ARG A 68 9.29 5.15 6.69
N PRO A 69 10.42 4.60 7.19
CA PRO A 69 11.18 5.25 8.26
C PRO A 69 11.68 6.62 7.82
N ARG A 70 11.76 7.57 8.78
CA ARG A 70 12.35 8.89 8.52
C ARG A 70 13.83 8.71 8.14
N LYS A 71 14.27 9.39 7.08
CA LYS A 71 15.68 9.38 6.65
C LYS A 71 16.64 10.04 7.64
N LEU A 72 16.14 10.97 8.45
CA LEU A 72 16.94 11.71 9.43
C LEU A 72 16.60 11.24 10.85
N SER A 73 17.65 10.97 11.64
CA SER A 73 17.54 10.71 13.07
C SER A 73 17.17 11.99 13.84
N LYS A 74 16.56 11.84 15.04
CA LYS A 74 16.26 12.98 15.94
C LYS A 74 17.53 13.79 16.25
N ALA A 75 18.67 13.13 16.40
CA ALA A 75 19.96 13.78 16.66
C ALA A 75 20.44 14.62 15.46
N GLN A 76 20.23 14.15 14.23
CA GLN A 76 20.58 14.91 13.03
C GLN A 76 19.68 16.13 12.86
N VAL A 77 18.39 16.01 13.20
CA VAL A 77 17.46 17.14 13.15
C VAL A 77 17.79 18.19 14.22
N SER A 78 18.15 17.76 15.44
CA SER A 78 18.56 18.70 16.50
C SER A 78 19.89 19.38 16.17
N TRP A 79 20.85 18.66 15.60
CA TRP A 79 22.09 19.22 15.09
C TRP A 79 21.85 20.24 13.97
N ALA A 80 21.01 19.91 12.99
CA ALA A 80 20.65 20.83 11.90
C ALA A 80 19.98 22.11 12.42
N ARG A 81 19.11 22.00 13.44
CA ARG A 81 18.48 23.15 14.10
C ARG A 81 19.51 24.04 14.80
N LYS A 82 20.47 23.45 15.52
CA LYS A 82 21.56 24.20 16.17
C LYS A 82 22.43 24.93 15.15
N MET A 83 22.74 24.31 14.01
CA MET A 83 23.54 24.93 12.95
C MET A 83 22.84 26.12 12.28
N LEU A 84 21.50 26.10 12.22
CA LEU A 84 20.68 27.21 11.71
C LEU A 84 20.50 28.37 12.70
N GLN A 85 20.83 28.19 13.98
CA GLN A 85 20.67 29.22 15.03
C GLN A 85 21.98 29.95 15.35
N ARG A 86 23.13 29.49 14.84
CA ARG A 86 24.43 30.11 15.10
C ARG A 86 24.58 31.41 14.28
N LYS A 87 25.28 32.42 14.84
CA LYS A 87 25.53 33.71 14.15
C LYS A 87 26.21 33.55 12.78
N ASN A 88 27.01 32.50 12.56
CA ASN A 88 27.49 32.05 11.24
C ASN A 88 26.65 30.87 10.72
N SER A 89 25.38 31.11 10.40
CA SER A 89 24.45 30.06 9.98
C SER A 89 24.82 29.50 8.59
N LYS A 90 25.07 28.19 8.51
CA LYS A 90 25.12 27.47 7.22
C LYS A 90 23.74 27.53 6.55
N THR A 91 23.70 27.64 5.23
CA THR A 91 22.42 27.63 4.50
C THR A 91 21.75 26.25 4.59
N LYS A 92 20.41 26.21 4.47
CA LYS A 92 19.65 24.95 4.44
C LYS A 92 20.16 23.98 3.37
N MET A 93 20.67 24.51 2.25
CA MET A 93 21.25 23.73 1.16
C MET A 93 22.55 23.04 1.58
N GLN A 94 23.47 23.76 2.23
CA GLN A 94 24.73 23.21 2.73
C GLN A 94 24.49 22.11 3.78
N ILE A 95 23.56 22.35 4.71
CA ILE A 95 23.20 21.36 5.74
C ILE A 95 22.57 20.12 5.11
N ALA A 96 21.72 20.29 4.10
CA ALA A 96 21.10 19.17 3.40
C ALA A 96 22.14 18.32 2.63
N GLN A 97 23.12 18.96 2.01
CA GLN A 97 24.23 18.30 1.31
C GLN A 97 25.12 17.50 2.28
N GLU A 98 25.46 18.08 3.44
CA GLU A 98 26.25 17.42 4.49
C GLU A 98 25.53 16.19 5.05
N LEU A 99 24.20 16.28 5.21
CA LEU A 99 23.35 15.16 5.63
C LEU A 99 22.96 14.20 4.48
N LYS A 100 23.45 14.43 3.25
CA LYS A 100 23.13 13.65 2.03
C LYS A 100 21.62 13.46 1.80
N VAL A 101 20.83 14.51 2.08
CA VAL A 101 19.38 14.53 1.86
C VAL A 101 18.97 15.71 1.00
N CYS A 102 17.84 15.60 0.29
CA CYS A 102 17.28 16.74 -0.42
C CYS A 102 16.80 17.81 0.59
N VAL A 103 16.90 19.09 0.21
CA VAL A 103 16.42 20.23 1.04
C VAL A 103 14.98 20.04 1.50
N ARG A 104 14.10 19.51 0.63
CA ARG A 104 12.70 19.21 0.97
C ARG A 104 12.55 18.19 2.12
N THR A 105 13.47 17.23 2.23
CA THR A 105 13.50 16.26 3.34
C THR A 105 13.91 16.94 4.64
N LEU A 106 14.90 17.84 4.59
CA LEU A 106 15.37 18.61 5.74
C LEU A 106 14.28 19.58 6.25
N THR A 107 13.66 20.35 5.35
CA THR A 107 12.58 21.29 5.70
C THR A 107 11.39 20.56 6.32
N ARG A 108 10.96 19.43 5.74
CA ARG A 108 9.88 18.61 6.31
C ARG A 108 10.24 18.04 7.68
N ALA A 109 11.51 17.68 7.91
CA ALA A 109 11.95 17.18 9.21
C ALA A 109 11.99 18.26 10.28
N LEU A 110 12.33 19.51 9.92
CA LEU A 110 12.34 20.66 10.81
C LEU A 110 10.94 21.16 11.18
N ALA A 111 9.97 21.05 10.26
CA ALA A 111 8.59 21.49 10.45
C ALA A 111 7.70 20.47 11.20
N CYS A 112 8.11 19.20 11.27
CA CYS A 112 7.29 18.09 11.81
C CYS A 112 7.73 17.66 13.23
N ILE A 113 8.22 18.62 14.01
CA ILE A 113 8.54 18.52 15.45
C ILE A 113 8.03 19.81 16.07
#